data_AF-A0A5B7CAS2-F1
#
_entry.id   AF-A0A5B7CAS2-F1
#
_cell.length_a   1.000
_cell.length_b   1.000
_cell.length_c   1.000
_cell.angle_alpha   90.00
_cell.angle_beta   90.00
_cell.angle_gamma   90.00
#
_symmetry.space_group_name_H-M   'P 1'
#
loop_
_entity.id
_entity.type
_entity.pdbx_description
1 polymer ?
#
loop_
_entity_poly.entity_id
_entity_poly.type
_entity_poly.pdbx_seq_one_letter_code
_entity_poly.pdbx_strand_id
1 'polypeptide(L)'
;MADTPVTTAESNTHPDGLSDPPAPYLNGSLFHRRIEFHPARKPFTGFSYGGGDFRLETLNPSSESQRPGSNQGGGLVALAGKKPDRSEFLENGLDPELSFGITFWRIGAGLENLGNTCFLNSVLQCLTYTEPLAAYLQSGKHQTSCRTAGFCALCAIQKHVRRALESTGRILAPKDLVSNLRCISRNFRNARQEDAHEYMVNLLESMHKCCLPSGVPSESPSAYEKSLVHKIFGGRLRSQVKCMQCSFCSNKFDPFLDLSLEIVKAESLYKALAHFTAKEHLDGGEAQYQCQRCKQKVRALKQLTVHKAPYVLTIHLKRFGSHKLGQKIDKKVQFEPTLDLKPFVSGPYEGDLKY
;
A
#
# COMPACT_ATOMS: atom_id res chain seq x y z
N MET A 1 58.50 17.80 -26.62
CA MET A 1 58.80 18.50 -27.89
C MET A 1 57.77 19.61 -27.98
N ALA A 2 58.11 20.87 -27.71
CA ALA A 2 58.99 21.72 -28.53
C ALA A 2 58.26 22.04 -29.87
N ASP A 3 57.93 23.27 -30.25
CA ASP A 3 58.44 24.59 -29.80
C ASP A 3 57.42 25.75 -29.96
N THR A 4 57.43 26.69 -29.00
CA THR A 4 57.26 28.15 -29.24
C THR A 4 58.58 28.74 -29.76
N PRO A 5 58.66 29.87 -30.51
CA PRO A 5 58.79 31.18 -29.82
C PRO A 5 58.54 32.52 -30.60
N VAL A 6 58.61 33.63 -29.83
CA VAL A 6 58.94 35.07 -30.14
C VAL A 6 58.08 35.86 -31.16
N THR A 7 57.87 37.19 -31.07
CA THR A 7 58.34 38.33 -30.20
C THR A 7 57.17 39.37 -30.10
N THR A 8 57.15 40.52 -29.39
CA THR A 8 58.07 41.39 -28.59
C THR A 8 57.24 42.07 -27.47
N ALA A 9 57.79 42.55 -26.33
CA ALA A 9 58.34 43.89 -26.01
C ALA A 9 57.56 45.12 -26.57
N GLU A 10 57.27 46.24 -25.87
CA GLU A 10 57.46 46.76 -24.48
C GLU A 10 56.68 48.13 -24.37
N SER A 11 56.41 48.83 -23.24
CA SER A 11 56.56 48.63 -21.78
C SER A 11 55.62 49.60 -20.99
N ASN A 12 55.55 49.45 -19.65
CA ASN A 12 55.28 50.45 -18.58
C ASN A 12 54.25 51.60 -18.76
N THR A 13 53.19 51.63 -17.92
CA THR A 13 53.09 52.47 -16.70
C THR A 13 51.75 52.28 -15.95
N HIS A 14 51.79 52.23 -14.61
CA HIS A 14 50.62 52.42 -13.72
C HIS A 14 50.54 53.90 -13.29
N PRO A 15 49.33 54.45 -13.03
CA PRO A 15 48.85 54.55 -11.64
C PRO A 15 47.34 54.29 -11.45
N ASP A 16 46.90 54.30 -10.19
CA ASP A 16 45.53 53.97 -9.75
C ASP A 16 44.42 54.95 -10.19
N GLY A 17 43.19 54.44 -10.34
CA GLY A 17 41.98 55.26 -10.52
C GLY A 17 40.69 54.43 -10.67
N LEU A 18 39.74 54.59 -9.74
CA LEU A 18 38.42 53.93 -9.75
C LEU A 18 37.48 54.51 -10.83
N SER A 19 36.83 53.65 -11.62
CA SER A 19 35.45 53.86 -12.13
C SER A 19 34.89 52.58 -12.79
N ASP A 20 33.61 52.27 -12.56
CA ASP A 20 32.95 51.02 -12.94
C ASP A 20 32.75 50.80 -14.47
N PRO A 21 32.81 49.53 -14.95
CA PRO A 21 32.30 49.12 -16.26
C PRO A 21 30.82 48.64 -16.18
N PRO A 22 30.11 48.50 -17.34
CA PRO A 22 28.65 48.51 -17.38
C PRO A 22 27.96 47.15 -17.16
N ALA A 23 26.65 47.21 -16.90
CA ALA A 23 25.73 46.07 -16.85
C ALA A 23 25.76 45.23 -18.14
N PRO A 24 25.38 43.93 -18.06
CA PRO A 24 24.07 43.60 -18.62
C PRO A 24 23.30 42.39 -18.00
N TYR A 25 22.03 42.30 -18.40
CA TYR A 25 21.08 41.17 -18.36
C TYR A 25 20.36 40.79 -17.04
N LEU A 26 19.02 40.78 -17.13
CA LEU A 26 18.09 40.28 -16.11
C LEU A 26 18.16 38.74 -16.00
N ASN A 27 18.05 38.22 -14.77
CA ASN A 27 17.35 36.95 -14.56
C ASN A 27 16.66 36.91 -13.18
N GLY A 28 15.67 36.01 -13.01
CA GLY A 28 14.58 36.16 -12.04
C GLY A 28 14.93 36.13 -10.55
N SER A 29 14.30 37.01 -9.78
CA SER A 29 14.36 37.03 -8.31
C SER A 29 13.47 35.94 -7.69
N LEU A 30 14.07 35.12 -6.82
CA LEU A 30 13.41 34.07 -6.05
C LEU A 30 12.66 34.68 -4.85
N PHE A 31 11.33 34.73 -4.92
CA PHE A 31 10.48 35.09 -3.77
C PHE A 31 10.59 34.07 -2.63
N HIS A 32 11.55 34.30 -1.72
CA HIS A 32 11.65 33.59 -0.46
C HIS A 32 10.49 33.97 0.46
N ARG A 33 9.41 33.19 0.46
CA ARG A 33 8.39 33.29 1.51
C ARG A 33 8.89 32.65 2.80
N ARG A 34 9.35 33.49 3.73
CA ARG A 34 9.69 33.14 5.11
C ARG A 34 8.44 32.59 5.82
N ILE A 35 8.49 31.34 6.27
CA ILE A 35 7.45 30.74 7.11
C ILE A 35 7.85 30.97 8.57
N GLU A 36 7.02 31.70 9.32
CA GLU A 36 7.15 31.79 10.77
C GLU A 36 6.30 30.71 11.45
N PHE A 37 6.94 30.01 12.40
CA PHE A 37 6.32 28.93 13.16
C PHE A 37 5.96 29.44 14.56
N HIS A 38 4.68 29.35 14.92
CA HIS A 38 4.24 29.58 16.30
C HIS A 38 4.21 28.25 17.06
N PRO A 39 4.95 28.11 18.19
CA PRO A 39 4.82 26.95 19.07
C PRO A 39 3.39 26.82 19.60
N ALA A 40 2.90 25.59 19.73
CA ALA A 40 1.59 25.33 20.34
C ALA A 40 1.63 25.71 21.83
N ARG A 41 0.99 26.82 22.20
CA ARG A 41 0.99 27.37 23.58
C ARG A 41 -0.11 26.81 24.49
N LYS A 42 -0.88 25.81 24.07
CA LYS A 42 -1.84 25.13 24.97
C LYS A 42 -1.08 24.11 25.82
N PRO A 43 -1.00 24.27 27.15
CA PRO A 43 -0.45 23.22 28.00
C PRO A 43 -1.34 21.97 27.89
N PHE A 44 -0.69 20.81 27.76
CA PHE A 44 -1.38 19.53 27.82
C PHE A 44 -1.79 19.26 29.27
N THR A 45 -3.03 19.59 29.62
CA THR A 45 -3.68 19.04 30.82
C THR A 45 -3.98 17.57 30.53
N GLY A 46 -3.32 16.67 31.26
CA GLY A 46 -3.55 15.23 31.13
C GLY A 46 -4.99 14.82 31.43
N PHE A 47 -5.33 13.58 31.13
CA PHE A 47 -6.69 13.04 31.29
C PHE A 47 -7.21 13.18 32.73
N SER A 48 -8.07 14.18 32.96
CA SER A 48 -8.88 14.26 34.17
C SER A 48 -9.92 13.16 34.15
N TYR A 49 -9.84 12.23 35.09
CA TYR A 49 -10.93 11.31 35.40
C TYR A 49 -12.08 12.09 36.06
N GLY A 50 -12.97 12.65 35.24
CA GLY A 50 -14.17 13.35 35.73
C GLY A 50 -14.83 14.24 34.67
N GLY A 51 -16.03 13.84 34.23
CA GLY A 51 -17.02 14.73 33.60
C GLY A 51 -16.63 15.36 32.25
N GLY A 52 -16.64 14.60 31.17
CA GLY A 52 -16.47 15.13 29.81
C GLY A 52 -16.96 14.14 28.75
N ASP A 53 -17.98 14.55 27.99
CA ASP A 53 -18.90 13.76 27.15
C ASP A 53 -18.27 13.02 25.93
N PHE A 54 -17.30 12.13 26.17
CA PHE A 54 -16.72 11.24 25.16
C PHE A 54 -17.00 9.77 25.50
N ARG A 55 -18.13 9.26 24.99
CA ARG A 55 -18.54 7.86 25.09
C ARG A 55 -17.76 7.01 24.09
N LEU A 56 -16.80 6.22 24.59
CA LEU A 56 -16.12 5.20 23.79
C LEU A 56 -17.09 4.02 23.60
N GLU A 57 -17.62 3.85 22.40
CA GLU A 57 -18.63 2.83 22.11
C GLU A 57 -18.02 1.65 21.34
N THR A 58 -17.96 0.49 21.99
CA THR A 58 -17.53 -0.77 21.37
C THR A 58 -18.60 -1.25 20.40
N LEU A 59 -18.28 -1.33 19.11
CA LEU A 59 -19.17 -1.97 18.14
C LEU A 59 -19.21 -3.48 18.41
N ASN A 60 -20.42 -4.04 18.52
CA ASN A 60 -20.73 -5.42 18.88
C ASN A 60 -20.32 -5.86 20.31
N PRO A 61 -20.95 -5.33 21.37
CA PRO A 61 -20.90 -5.96 22.68
C PRO A 61 -21.79 -7.21 22.67
N SER A 62 -21.17 -8.40 22.66
CA SER A 62 -21.89 -9.64 22.91
C SER A 62 -22.46 -9.62 24.34
N SER A 63 -23.79 -9.65 24.43
CA SER A 63 -24.55 -9.66 25.67
C SER A 63 -24.14 -10.81 26.59
N GLU A 64 -23.73 -10.48 27.83
CA GLU A 64 -23.57 -11.49 28.87
C GLU A 64 -24.93 -12.10 29.25
N SER A 65 -25.00 -13.43 29.39
CA SER A 65 -25.34 -14.11 30.66
C SER A 65 -25.73 -15.57 30.44
N GLN A 66 -24.97 -16.50 31.01
CA GLN A 66 -25.42 -17.47 32.04
C GLN A 66 -24.41 -18.63 32.19
N ARG A 67 -24.02 -18.92 33.45
CA ARG A 67 -23.47 -20.22 33.87
C ARG A 67 -24.64 -21.16 34.18
N PRO A 68 -24.51 -22.47 33.90
CA PRO A 68 -24.04 -23.43 34.93
C PRO A 68 -22.92 -24.30 34.34
N GLY A 69 -22.17 -25.17 35.03
CA GLY A 69 -22.40 -25.99 36.21
C GLY A 69 -21.66 -27.32 35.94
N SER A 70 -21.08 -27.93 36.96
CA SER A 70 -20.16 -29.07 36.82
C SER A 70 -20.84 -30.38 36.39
N ASN A 71 -20.21 -31.18 35.49
CA ASN A 71 -19.94 -32.60 35.80
C ASN A 71 -18.89 -33.29 34.92
N GLN A 72 -18.54 -34.52 35.31
CA GLN A 72 -17.40 -35.34 34.87
C GLN A 72 -17.68 -36.22 33.63
N GLY A 73 -16.61 -36.69 32.98
CA GLY A 73 -16.51 -38.13 32.61
C GLY A 73 -16.37 -38.53 31.13
N GLY A 74 -15.21 -39.10 30.79
CA GLY A 74 -15.13 -40.32 29.98
C GLY A 74 -14.86 -40.23 28.46
N GLY A 75 -14.05 -41.18 27.96
CA GLY A 75 -14.23 -41.73 26.60
C GLY A 75 -13.16 -41.43 25.55
N LEU A 76 -12.02 -42.14 25.58
CA LEU A 76 -11.20 -42.37 24.39
C LEU A 76 -11.90 -43.38 23.46
N VAL A 77 -12.13 -43.03 22.20
CA VAL A 77 -12.30 -44.00 21.11
C VAL A 77 -11.55 -43.50 19.88
N ALA A 78 -10.52 -44.24 19.46
CA ALA A 78 -9.85 -44.02 18.20
C ALA A 78 -10.51 -44.87 17.10
N LEU A 79 -10.72 -44.29 15.92
CA LEU A 79 -11.12 -45.03 14.71
C LEU A 79 -10.22 -44.62 13.55
N ALA A 80 -9.45 -45.59 13.05
CA ALA A 80 -8.56 -45.41 11.92
C ALA A 80 -9.34 -45.56 10.59
N GLY A 81 -9.07 -44.68 9.61
CA GLY A 81 -9.76 -44.72 8.33
C GLY A 81 -9.11 -43.90 7.22
N LYS A 82 -8.28 -44.57 6.41
CA LYS A 82 -7.91 -44.28 4.99
C LYS A 82 -7.39 -42.88 4.63
N LYS A 83 -6.18 -42.85 4.05
CA LYS A 83 -5.69 -41.74 3.20
C LYS A 83 -6.51 -41.66 1.90
N PRO A 84 -6.93 -40.46 1.46
CA PRO A 84 -7.16 -40.13 0.05
C PRO A 84 -5.97 -39.37 -0.54
N ASP A 85 -6.01 -39.14 -1.86
CA ASP A 85 -4.86 -38.79 -2.70
C ASP A 85 -4.56 -37.28 -2.79
N ARG A 86 -3.36 -36.96 -3.27
CA ARG A 86 -2.70 -35.66 -3.28
C ARG A 86 -3.04 -34.83 -4.54
N SER A 87 -4.31 -34.56 -4.82
CA SER A 87 -4.72 -33.52 -5.79
C SER A 87 -6.24 -33.32 -5.87
N GLU A 88 -6.82 -32.52 -4.97
CA GLU A 88 -8.11 -31.82 -5.16
C GLU A 88 -8.33 -30.84 -3.99
N PHE A 89 -9.40 -30.04 -4.05
CA PHE A 89 -9.77 -28.99 -3.08
C PHE A 89 -8.88 -27.74 -3.04
N LEU A 90 -9.15 -26.81 -3.97
CA LEU A 90 -9.04 -25.37 -3.71
C LEU A 90 -10.44 -24.71 -3.70
N GLU A 91 -11.43 -25.44 -3.17
CA GLU A 91 -12.80 -24.94 -2.97
C GLU A 91 -12.89 -24.12 -1.67
N ASN A 92 -12.99 -22.80 -1.80
CA ASN A 92 -13.50 -21.83 -0.81
C ASN A 92 -12.92 -21.84 0.62
N GLY A 93 -11.97 -22.71 0.95
CA GLY A 93 -11.16 -22.67 2.15
C GLY A 93 -9.98 -21.73 1.97
N LEU A 94 -9.74 -20.90 3.00
CA LEU A 94 -8.43 -20.31 3.24
C LEU A 94 -7.35 -21.41 3.16
N ASP A 95 -6.19 -21.04 2.62
CA ASP A 95 -4.97 -21.85 2.78
C ASP A 95 -4.82 -22.24 4.27
N PRO A 96 -4.65 -23.53 4.63
CA PRO A 96 -4.48 -23.93 6.02
C PRO A 96 -3.35 -23.18 6.75
N GLU A 97 -2.39 -22.58 6.02
CA GLU A 97 -1.38 -21.68 6.59
C GLU A 97 -1.89 -20.29 7.01
N LEU A 98 -3.07 -19.89 6.56
CA LEU A 98 -3.75 -18.62 6.84
C LEU A 98 -5.01 -18.82 7.72
N SER A 99 -5.56 -20.03 7.77
CA SER A 99 -6.70 -20.45 8.61
C SER A 99 -6.38 -20.59 10.10
N PHE A 100 -5.65 -19.64 10.69
CA PHE A 100 -5.44 -19.61 12.14
C PHE A 100 -6.53 -18.75 12.79
N GLY A 101 -7.56 -19.40 13.33
CA GLY A 101 -8.60 -18.71 14.09
C GLY A 101 -8.02 -18.09 15.36
N ILE A 102 -7.84 -16.77 15.37
CA ILE A 102 -7.39 -16.02 16.54
C ILE A 102 -8.62 -15.51 17.28
N THR A 103 -8.89 -16.11 18.42
CA THR A 103 -9.86 -15.58 19.39
C THR A 103 -9.23 -14.39 20.14
N PHE A 104 -9.95 -13.27 20.14
CA PHE A 104 -9.73 -12.00 20.86
C PHE A 104 -8.68 -11.02 20.32
N TRP A 105 -9.22 -9.86 19.90
CA TRP A 105 -8.53 -8.63 19.52
C TRP A 105 -7.82 -7.98 20.72
N ARG A 106 -6.61 -8.43 21.04
CA ARG A 106 -5.73 -7.68 21.96
C ARG A 106 -5.37 -6.34 21.32
N ILE A 107 -5.78 -5.25 21.96
CA ILE A 107 -5.31 -3.89 21.62
C ILE A 107 -3.79 -3.88 21.82
N GLY A 108 -3.06 -3.70 20.73
CA GLY A 108 -1.60 -3.61 20.73
C GLY A 108 -1.08 -2.26 21.23
N ALA A 109 0.23 -2.07 21.09
CA ALA A 109 0.90 -0.83 21.46
C ALA A 109 0.57 0.35 20.53
N GLY A 110 0.59 1.57 21.09
CA GLY A 110 0.75 2.79 20.30
C GLY A 110 2.18 2.90 19.74
N LEU A 111 2.38 3.74 18.71
CA LEU A 111 3.70 3.92 18.08
C LEU A 111 4.24 5.32 18.28
N GLU A 112 5.49 5.40 18.77
CA GLU A 112 6.22 6.66 18.93
C GLU A 112 6.48 7.31 17.56
N ASN A 113 6.30 8.64 17.48
CA ASN A 113 6.64 9.40 16.28
C ASN A 113 8.12 9.81 16.36
N LEU A 114 8.97 9.18 15.57
CA LEU A 114 10.43 9.35 15.61
C LEU A 114 10.92 10.48 14.68
N GLY A 115 10.12 11.54 14.55
CA GLY A 115 10.31 12.66 13.64
C GLY A 115 9.60 12.44 12.30
N ASN A 116 8.43 13.05 12.14
CA ASN A 116 7.56 12.96 10.95
C ASN A 116 7.19 11.53 10.49
N THR A 117 7.34 10.50 11.33
CA THR A 117 7.09 9.09 10.96
C THR A 117 5.62 8.68 11.01
N CYS A 118 4.67 9.63 11.04
CA CYS A 118 3.25 9.34 11.17
C CYS A 118 2.68 8.54 9.98
N PHE A 119 3.19 8.77 8.76
CA PHE A 119 2.82 8.02 7.56
C PHE A 119 3.17 6.53 7.66
N LEU A 120 4.31 6.22 8.29
CA LEU A 120 4.76 4.87 8.58
C LEU A 120 3.93 4.28 9.73
N ASN A 121 3.74 5.03 10.81
CA ASN A 121 3.02 4.55 11.99
C ASN A 121 1.56 4.16 11.65
N SER A 122 0.86 4.91 10.79
CA SER A 122 -0.50 4.56 10.37
C SER A 122 -0.54 3.25 9.56
N VAL A 123 0.38 3.07 8.61
CA VAL A 123 0.49 1.83 7.81
C VAL A 123 0.82 0.63 8.69
N LEU A 124 1.75 0.78 9.62
CA LEU A 124 2.12 -0.31 10.54
C LEU A 124 0.96 -0.74 11.44
N GLN A 125 0.13 0.19 11.91
CA GLN A 125 -1.09 -0.16 12.66
C GLN A 125 -2.07 -0.94 11.77
N CYS A 126 -2.37 -0.48 10.56
CA CYS A 126 -3.26 -1.20 9.63
C CYS A 126 -2.76 -2.64 9.34
N LEU A 127 -1.46 -2.81 9.06
CA LEU A 127 -0.87 -4.13 8.80
C LEU A 127 -0.85 -5.03 10.04
N THR A 128 -0.70 -4.46 11.25
CA THR A 128 -0.70 -5.21 12.52
C THR A 128 -2.06 -5.83 12.84
N TYR A 129 -3.16 -5.19 12.43
CA TYR A 129 -4.52 -5.72 12.59
C TYR A 129 -5.09 -6.38 11.33
N THR A 130 -4.28 -6.58 10.28
CA THR A 130 -4.67 -7.37 9.12
C THR A 130 -4.56 -8.86 9.48
N GLU A 131 -5.67 -9.51 9.87
CA GLU A 131 -5.69 -10.83 10.50
C GLU A 131 -4.84 -11.92 9.81
N PRO A 132 -4.96 -12.22 8.49
CA PRO A 132 -4.15 -13.27 7.86
C PRO A 132 -2.65 -12.97 7.87
N LEU A 133 -2.29 -11.69 7.79
CA LEU A 133 -0.90 -11.26 7.87
C LEU A 133 -0.40 -11.38 9.30
N ALA A 134 -1.16 -10.92 10.29
CA ALA A 134 -0.82 -11.02 11.71
C ALA A 134 -0.63 -12.48 12.14
N ALA A 135 -1.57 -13.36 11.79
CA ALA A 135 -1.52 -14.79 12.03
C ALA A 135 -0.26 -15.45 11.45
N TYR A 136 0.03 -15.23 10.17
CA TYR A 136 1.25 -15.75 9.55
C TYR A 136 2.51 -15.25 10.26
N LEU A 137 2.58 -13.96 10.59
CA LEU A 137 3.75 -13.36 11.22
C LEU A 137 3.96 -13.87 12.67
N GLN A 138 2.89 -14.06 13.43
CA GLN A 138 2.96 -14.64 14.77
C GLN A 138 3.53 -16.07 14.75
N SER A 139 3.21 -16.87 13.72
CA SER A 139 3.75 -18.23 13.55
C SER A 139 5.29 -18.30 13.44
N GLY A 140 5.96 -17.19 13.11
CA GLY A 140 7.42 -17.12 13.04
C GLY A 140 8.08 -17.81 11.85
N LYS A 141 7.30 -18.46 10.96
CA LYS A 141 7.76 -19.27 9.82
C LYS A 141 8.82 -18.60 8.94
N HIS A 142 8.72 -17.28 8.72
CA HIS A 142 9.70 -16.59 7.88
C HIS A 142 11.04 -16.40 8.60
N GLN A 143 11.04 -16.03 9.89
CA GLN A 143 12.28 -15.80 10.65
C GLN A 143 13.17 -17.04 10.75
N THR A 144 12.61 -18.26 10.73
CA THR A 144 13.37 -19.52 10.76
C THR A 144 13.91 -19.95 9.40
N SER A 145 13.37 -19.39 8.30
CA SER A 145 13.71 -19.77 6.91
C SER A 145 14.37 -18.65 6.10
N CYS A 146 14.38 -17.42 6.61
CA CYS A 146 14.95 -16.24 5.97
C CYS A 146 16.46 -16.37 5.78
N ARG A 147 16.93 -16.14 4.55
CA ARG A 147 18.36 -16.15 4.16
C ARG A 147 18.86 -14.79 3.67
N THR A 148 18.05 -13.74 3.81
CA THR A 148 18.42 -12.37 3.40
C THR A 148 19.55 -11.85 4.27
N ALA A 149 20.69 -11.49 3.65
CA ALA A 149 21.74 -10.74 4.32
C ALA A 149 21.34 -9.27 4.47
N GLY A 150 21.46 -8.73 5.68
CA GLY A 150 21.06 -7.34 5.99
C GLY A 150 19.57 -7.19 6.30
N PHE A 151 18.96 -6.11 5.80
CA PHE A 151 17.56 -5.80 6.12
C PHE A 151 16.58 -6.69 5.34
N CYS A 152 15.72 -7.41 6.08
CA CYS A 152 14.55 -8.10 5.55
C CYS A 152 13.28 -7.41 6.05
N ALA A 153 12.49 -6.84 5.13
CA ALA A 153 11.24 -6.15 5.46
C ALA A 153 10.25 -7.08 6.17
N LEU A 154 10.13 -8.33 5.72
CA LEU A 154 9.21 -9.29 6.31
C LEU A 154 9.62 -9.68 7.74
N CYS A 155 10.92 -9.88 8.02
CA CYS A 155 11.43 -10.07 9.39
C CYS A 155 11.20 -8.85 10.29
N ALA A 156 11.40 -7.64 9.76
CA ALA A 156 11.18 -6.40 10.52
C ALA A 156 9.70 -6.21 10.90
N ILE A 157 8.78 -6.48 9.97
CA ILE A 157 7.34 -6.46 10.22
C ILE A 157 6.91 -7.61 11.16
N GLN A 158 7.48 -8.81 11.01
CA GLN A 158 7.21 -9.93 11.94
C GLN A 158 7.57 -9.58 13.39
N LYS A 159 8.75 -8.99 13.59
CA LYS A 159 9.25 -8.49 14.87
C LYS A 159 8.40 -7.32 15.41
N HIS A 160 7.88 -6.47 14.52
CA HIS A 160 6.96 -5.38 14.89
C HIS A 160 5.62 -5.93 15.41
N VAL A 161 4.91 -6.73 14.61
CA VAL A 161 3.57 -7.25 14.91
C VAL A 161 3.58 -8.05 16.22
N ARG A 162 4.56 -8.94 16.40
CA ARG A 162 4.75 -9.70 17.65
C ARG A 162 4.83 -8.77 18.86
N ARG A 163 5.79 -7.83 18.84
CA ARG A 163 5.99 -6.87 19.95
C ARG A 163 4.76 -5.99 20.19
N ALA A 164 4.09 -5.54 19.12
CA ALA A 164 2.93 -4.66 19.20
C ALA A 164 1.76 -5.34 19.93
N LEU A 165 1.42 -6.57 19.53
CA LEU A 165 0.31 -7.33 20.12
C LEU A 165 0.62 -7.89 21.52
N GLU A 166 1.91 -8.04 21.87
CA GLU A 166 2.37 -8.39 23.22
C GLU A 166 2.41 -7.18 24.18
N SER A 167 2.41 -5.94 23.66
CA SER A 167 2.69 -4.72 24.43
C SER A 167 1.46 -3.81 24.62
N THR A 168 0.29 -4.40 24.92
CA THR A 168 -0.96 -3.68 25.21
C THR A 168 -0.75 -2.51 26.17
N GLY A 169 -1.30 -1.34 25.82
CA GLY A 169 -1.22 -0.12 26.63
C GLY A 169 0.16 0.57 26.67
N ARG A 170 1.15 0.05 25.95
CA ARG A 170 2.50 0.65 25.87
C ARG A 170 2.69 1.46 24.59
N ILE A 171 3.81 2.17 24.51
CA ILE A 171 4.29 2.86 23.31
C ILE A 171 5.54 2.11 22.81
N LEU A 172 5.58 1.78 21.51
CA LEU A 172 6.75 1.18 20.87
C LEU A 172 7.38 2.14 19.87
N ALA A 173 8.71 2.23 19.93
CA ALA A 173 9.51 2.91 18.93
C ALA A 173 9.79 1.96 17.73
N PRO A 174 9.31 2.23 16.51
CA PRO A 174 9.55 1.40 15.33
C PRO A 174 10.96 1.65 14.72
N LYS A 175 11.99 1.79 15.57
CA LYS A 175 13.36 2.21 15.20
C LYS A 175 13.94 1.39 14.05
N ASP A 176 13.73 0.08 14.06
CA ASP A 176 14.21 -0.88 13.04
C ASP A 176 13.70 -0.58 11.62
N LEU A 177 12.41 -0.21 11.50
CA LEU A 177 11.79 0.16 10.22
C LEU A 177 12.17 1.59 9.81
N VAL A 178 12.29 2.49 10.79
CA VAL A 178 12.69 3.89 10.56
C VAL A 178 14.16 4.00 10.12
N SER A 179 15.09 3.27 10.72
CA SER A 179 16.50 3.27 10.31
C SER A 179 16.72 2.68 8.92
N ASN A 180 15.84 1.77 8.49
CA ASN A 180 15.95 1.05 7.23
C ASN A 180 14.96 1.53 6.14
N LEU A 181 14.40 2.75 6.26
CA LEU A 181 13.50 3.34 5.25
C LEU A 181 14.05 3.27 3.83
N ARG A 182 15.37 3.53 3.65
CA ARG A 182 16.04 3.48 2.35
C ARG A 182 16.18 2.07 1.75
N CYS A 183 16.06 1.03 2.57
CA CYS A 183 16.00 -0.36 2.11
C CYS A 183 14.59 -0.73 1.62
N ILE A 184 13.56 -0.01 2.06
CA ILE A 184 12.17 -0.16 1.57
C ILE A 184 11.98 0.63 0.27
N SER A 185 12.43 1.89 0.22
CA SER A 185 12.56 2.66 -1.02
C SER A 185 13.66 3.72 -0.90
N ARG A 186 14.45 3.88 -1.97
CA ARG A 186 15.55 4.87 -2.02
C ARG A 186 15.06 6.32 -1.92
N ASN A 187 13.77 6.57 -2.19
CA ASN A 187 13.17 7.91 -2.15
C ASN A 187 13.04 8.42 -0.70
N PHE A 188 12.67 7.55 0.24
CA PHE A 188 12.35 7.94 1.61
C PHE A 188 13.54 8.51 2.37
N ARG A 189 13.26 9.53 3.19
CA ARG A 189 14.25 10.14 4.09
C ARG A 189 13.68 10.28 5.49
N ASN A 190 14.51 9.92 6.47
CA ASN A 190 14.22 10.16 7.88
C ASN A 190 13.86 11.63 8.14
N ALA A 191 12.97 11.87 9.10
CA ALA A 191 12.48 13.19 9.50
C ALA A 191 11.72 13.99 8.41
N ARG A 192 11.36 13.40 7.27
CA ARG A 192 10.44 14.00 6.29
C ARG A 192 9.01 13.48 6.44
N GLN A 193 8.05 14.31 6.04
CA GLN A 193 6.70 13.86 5.73
C GLN A 193 6.74 13.21 4.34
N GLU A 194 6.11 12.04 4.20
CA GLU A 194 6.08 11.22 3.00
C GLU A 194 4.63 10.69 2.82
N ASP A 195 4.29 10.13 1.65
CA ASP A 195 2.96 9.53 1.42
C ASP A 195 2.85 8.15 2.11
N ALA A 196 1.76 7.94 2.85
CA ALA A 196 1.45 6.66 3.48
C ALA A 196 1.13 5.56 2.45
N HIS A 197 0.51 5.91 1.32
CA HIS A 197 0.27 4.95 0.23
C HIS A 197 1.59 4.52 -0.42
N GLU A 198 2.47 5.46 -0.74
CA GLU A 198 3.81 5.14 -1.27
C GLU A 198 4.58 4.23 -0.30
N TYR A 199 4.56 4.54 1.01
CA TYR A 199 5.21 3.70 2.01
C TYR A 199 4.62 2.28 2.08
N MET A 200 3.29 2.16 2.10
CA MET A 200 2.61 0.87 2.14
C MET A 200 2.93 0.00 0.91
N VAL A 201 2.85 0.57 -0.30
CA VAL A 201 3.13 -0.16 -1.55
C VAL A 201 4.60 -0.62 -1.58
N ASN A 202 5.55 0.26 -1.27
CA ASN A 202 6.97 -0.12 -1.24
C ASN A 202 7.29 -1.13 -0.14
N LEU A 203 6.61 -1.06 1.01
CA LEU A 203 6.76 -2.04 2.10
C LEU A 203 6.22 -3.42 1.71
N LEU A 204 5.03 -3.49 1.13
CA LEU A 204 4.44 -4.74 0.63
C LEU A 204 5.29 -5.34 -0.50
N GLU A 205 5.81 -4.51 -1.42
CA GLU A 205 6.71 -4.97 -2.48
C GLU A 205 8.07 -5.46 -1.94
N SER A 206 8.59 -4.81 -0.89
CA SER A 206 9.79 -5.29 -0.18
C SER A 206 9.53 -6.63 0.52
N MET A 207 8.38 -6.78 1.19
CA MET A 207 7.95 -8.05 1.79
C MET A 207 7.73 -9.13 0.73
N HIS A 208 7.18 -8.78 -0.44
CA HIS A 208 6.98 -9.68 -1.56
C HIS A 208 8.32 -10.27 -2.01
N LYS A 209 9.32 -9.41 -2.27
CA LYS A 209 10.69 -9.81 -2.61
C LYS A 209 11.35 -10.67 -1.52
N CYS A 210 11.15 -10.36 -0.24
CA CYS A 210 11.64 -11.19 0.87
C CYS A 210 11.02 -12.60 0.93
N CYS A 211 9.85 -12.83 0.33
CA CYS A 211 9.24 -14.17 0.24
C CYS A 211 9.86 -15.06 -0.84
N LEU A 212 10.65 -14.52 -1.77
CA LEU A 212 11.05 -15.23 -2.99
C LEU A 212 12.38 -15.98 -2.81
N PRO A 213 12.50 -17.20 -3.39
CA PRO A 213 13.80 -17.87 -3.50
C PRO A 213 14.79 -17.05 -4.32
N SER A 214 16.08 -17.13 -3.98
CA SER A 214 17.16 -16.47 -4.71
C SER A 214 17.12 -16.79 -6.21
N GLY A 215 17.21 -15.76 -7.06
CA GLY A 215 17.19 -15.90 -8.51
C GLY A 215 15.81 -15.94 -9.17
N VAL A 216 14.71 -15.97 -8.41
CA VAL A 216 13.35 -15.84 -8.97
C VAL A 216 13.04 -14.36 -9.28
N PRO A 217 12.68 -14.00 -10.53
CA PRO A 217 12.23 -12.63 -10.83
C PRO A 217 10.90 -12.34 -10.12
N SER A 218 10.83 -11.20 -9.42
CA SER A 218 9.63 -10.78 -8.67
C SER A 218 8.40 -10.61 -9.56
N GLU A 219 8.61 -10.17 -10.80
CA GLU A 219 7.52 -9.94 -11.75
C GLU A 219 7.02 -11.22 -12.46
N SER A 220 7.57 -12.39 -12.12
CA SER A 220 7.16 -13.66 -12.74
C SER A 220 5.80 -14.16 -12.20
N PRO A 221 4.95 -14.81 -13.02
CA PRO A 221 3.68 -15.38 -12.56
C PRO A 221 3.82 -16.28 -11.33
N SER A 222 4.88 -17.09 -11.27
CA SER A 222 5.15 -17.99 -10.15
C SER A 222 5.55 -17.25 -8.86
N ALA A 223 6.18 -16.08 -8.96
CA ALA A 223 6.48 -15.25 -7.80
C ALA A 223 5.20 -14.68 -7.16
N TYR A 224 4.27 -14.18 -7.99
CA TYR A 224 2.96 -13.71 -7.52
C TYR A 224 2.12 -14.85 -6.91
N GLU A 225 2.18 -16.06 -7.44
CA GLU A 225 1.40 -17.19 -6.91
C GLU A 225 1.95 -17.76 -5.60
N LYS A 226 3.27 -17.67 -5.37
CA LYS A 226 3.93 -18.23 -4.17
C LYS A 226 4.12 -17.22 -3.04
N SER A 227 4.10 -15.93 -3.33
CA SER A 227 4.37 -14.89 -2.31
C SER A 227 3.21 -14.72 -1.34
N LEU A 228 3.51 -14.74 -0.04
CA LEU A 228 2.56 -14.42 1.04
C LEU A 228 1.78 -13.12 0.78
N VAL A 229 2.48 -12.07 0.36
CA VAL A 229 1.88 -10.75 0.08
C VAL A 229 0.80 -10.85 -0.99
N HIS A 230 1.04 -11.63 -2.04
CA HIS A 230 0.08 -11.83 -3.12
C HIS A 230 -0.96 -12.92 -2.83
N LYS A 231 -0.72 -13.83 -1.87
CA LYS A 231 -1.79 -14.69 -1.31
C LYS A 231 -2.83 -13.87 -0.53
N ILE A 232 -2.38 -12.85 0.22
CA ILE A 232 -3.23 -12.03 1.09
C ILE A 232 -3.84 -10.84 0.32
N PHE A 233 -3.00 -9.94 -0.21
CA PHE A 233 -3.42 -8.68 -0.84
C PHE A 233 -3.48 -8.75 -2.38
N GLY A 234 -3.03 -9.86 -2.98
CA GLY A 234 -2.85 -9.98 -4.43
C GLY A 234 -4.13 -10.30 -5.20
N GLY A 235 -4.62 -9.31 -5.94
CA GLY A 235 -5.66 -9.50 -6.95
C GLY A 235 -5.11 -9.54 -8.38
N ARG A 236 -5.99 -9.74 -9.35
CA ARG A 236 -5.72 -9.52 -10.78
C ARG A 236 -6.81 -8.63 -11.38
N LEU A 237 -6.43 -7.57 -12.07
CA LEU A 237 -7.32 -6.78 -12.93
C LEU A 237 -7.36 -7.41 -14.33
N ARG A 238 -8.49 -7.25 -15.03
CA ARG A 238 -8.64 -7.49 -16.46
C ARG A 238 -8.90 -6.16 -17.16
N SER A 239 -7.94 -5.75 -17.98
CA SER A 239 -8.08 -4.67 -18.96
C SER A 239 -8.57 -5.29 -20.27
N GLN A 240 -9.81 -5.03 -20.64
CA GLN A 240 -10.43 -5.51 -21.88
C GLN A 240 -10.56 -4.37 -22.89
N VAL A 241 -10.17 -4.62 -24.15
CA VAL A 241 -10.46 -3.75 -25.29
C VAL A 241 -11.30 -4.52 -26.30
N LYS A 242 -12.56 -4.12 -26.50
CA LYS A 242 -13.50 -4.70 -27.46
C LYS A 242 -13.61 -3.82 -28.71
N CYS A 243 -13.20 -4.35 -29.85
CA CYS A 243 -13.40 -3.73 -31.16
C CYS A 243 -14.89 -3.57 -31.48
N MET A 244 -15.33 -2.36 -31.87
CA MET A 244 -16.74 -2.11 -32.21
C MET A 244 -17.12 -2.57 -33.64
N GLN A 245 -16.14 -2.86 -34.52
CA GLN A 245 -16.40 -3.36 -35.88
C GLN A 245 -16.57 -4.89 -35.92
N CYS A 246 -15.64 -5.65 -35.32
CA CYS A 246 -15.62 -7.12 -35.41
C CYS A 246 -15.88 -7.83 -34.07
N SER A 247 -16.25 -7.10 -33.01
CA SER A 247 -16.48 -7.61 -31.64
C SER A 247 -15.32 -8.36 -30.97
N PHE A 248 -14.15 -8.45 -31.60
CA PHE A 248 -12.96 -9.06 -30.99
C PHE A 248 -12.57 -8.37 -29.69
N CYS A 249 -12.32 -9.18 -28.65
CA CYS A 249 -11.92 -8.72 -27.33
C CYS A 249 -10.45 -9.09 -27.08
N SER A 250 -9.60 -8.09 -26.94
CA SER A 250 -8.24 -8.25 -26.42
C SER A 250 -8.29 -8.09 -24.91
N ASN A 251 -7.72 -9.03 -24.15
CA ASN A 251 -7.67 -8.98 -22.69
C ASN A 251 -6.22 -8.99 -22.22
N LYS A 252 -5.87 -8.09 -21.29
CA LYS A 252 -4.63 -8.13 -20.51
C LYS A 252 -5.00 -8.35 -19.04
N PHE A 253 -4.22 -9.17 -18.34
CA PHE A 253 -4.40 -9.45 -16.93
C PHE A 253 -3.19 -8.94 -16.15
N ASP A 254 -3.43 -8.02 -15.22
CA ASP A 254 -2.40 -7.29 -14.49
C ASP A 254 -2.56 -7.54 -12.98
N PRO A 255 -1.51 -7.93 -12.24
CA PRO A 255 -1.57 -8.11 -10.79
C PRO A 255 -1.74 -6.75 -10.09
N PHE A 256 -2.34 -6.75 -8.89
CA PHE A 256 -2.41 -5.57 -8.03
C PHE A 256 -2.36 -5.93 -6.54
N LEU A 257 -1.92 -4.98 -5.72
CA LEU A 257 -1.94 -5.05 -4.24
C LEU A 257 -2.91 -4.03 -3.61
N ASP A 258 -3.30 -3.00 -4.37
CA ASP A 258 -4.34 -2.02 -4.01
C ASP A 258 -5.13 -1.56 -5.24
N LEU A 259 -6.32 -1.01 -5.00
CA LEU A 259 -7.06 -0.23 -6.00
C LEU A 259 -6.98 1.27 -5.66
N SER A 260 -6.20 2.01 -6.44
CA SER A 260 -6.03 3.46 -6.34
C SER A 260 -7.11 4.22 -7.14
N LEU A 261 -8.19 4.62 -6.47
CA LEU A 261 -9.42 5.13 -7.07
C LEU A 261 -9.44 6.66 -7.25
N GLU A 262 -9.93 7.12 -8.40
CA GLU A 262 -10.19 8.54 -8.69
C GLU A 262 -11.47 9.01 -7.99
N ILE A 263 -11.33 9.91 -7.02
CA ILE A 263 -12.47 10.40 -6.22
C ILE A 263 -13.04 11.74 -6.67
N VAL A 264 -12.40 12.48 -7.60
CA VAL A 264 -12.80 13.86 -7.98
C VAL A 264 -14.29 13.98 -8.25
N LYS A 265 -14.85 13.07 -9.05
CA LYS A 265 -16.27 13.02 -9.42
C LYS A 265 -17.11 11.98 -8.63
N ALA A 266 -16.54 11.29 -7.65
CA ALA A 266 -17.23 10.28 -6.84
C ALA A 266 -17.45 10.73 -5.39
N GLU A 267 -18.65 10.52 -4.86
CA GLU A 267 -19.03 10.90 -3.48
C GLU A 267 -19.02 9.72 -2.51
N SER A 268 -18.97 8.50 -3.04
CA SER A 268 -18.88 7.25 -2.28
C SER A 268 -17.88 6.29 -2.91
N LEU A 269 -17.41 5.33 -2.12
CA LEU A 269 -16.56 4.23 -2.57
C LEU A 269 -17.21 3.44 -3.71
N TYR A 270 -18.51 3.15 -3.60
CA TYR A 270 -19.27 2.50 -4.67
C TYR A 270 -19.23 3.31 -5.98
N LYS A 271 -19.47 4.63 -5.94
CA LYS A 271 -19.36 5.50 -7.12
C LYS A 271 -17.92 5.52 -7.68
N ALA A 272 -16.91 5.50 -6.82
CA ALA A 272 -15.50 5.50 -7.23
C ALA A 272 -15.11 4.18 -7.92
N LEU A 273 -15.55 3.03 -7.41
CA LEU A 273 -15.40 1.72 -8.06
C LEU A 273 -16.17 1.64 -9.38
N ALA A 274 -17.41 2.14 -9.41
CA ALA A 274 -18.20 2.18 -10.64
C ALA A 274 -17.55 3.03 -11.74
N HIS A 275 -16.92 4.14 -11.40
CA HIS A 275 -16.11 4.94 -12.34
C HIS A 275 -14.83 4.20 -12.75
N PHE A 276 -14.13 3.54 -11.82
CA PHE A 276 -12.92 2.76 -12.10
C PHE A 276 -13.18 1.59 -13.05
N THR A 277 -14.36 0.96 -12.99
CA THR A 277 -14.76 -0.13 -13.89
C THR A 277 -15.69 0.28 -15.03
N ALA A 278 -15.84 1.59 -15.28
CA ALA A 278 -16.67 2.09 -16.37
C ALA A 278 -16.10 1.70 -17.74
N LYS A 279 -16.97 1.62 -18.75
CA LYS A 279 -16.55 1.47 -20.15
C LYS A 279 -16.18 2.84 -20.71
N GLU A 280 -14.95 2.99 -21.17
CA GLU A 280 -14.46 4.18 -21.87
C GLU A 280 -14.43 3.93 -23.38
N HIS A 281 -14.68 4.97 -24.17
CA HIS A 281 -14.61 4.91 -25.63
C HIS A 281 -13.21 5.30 -26.10
N LEU A 282 -12.69 4.53 -27.05
CA LEU A 282 -11.42 4.77 -27.74
C LEU A 282 -11.73 5.16 -29.19
N ASP A 283 -12.15 6.40 -29.42
CA ASP A 283 -12.66 6.86 -30.72
C ASP A 283 -12.04 8.13 -31.32
N GLY A 284 -11.28 8.93 -30.57
CA GLY A 284 -10.62 10.14 -31.06
C GLY A 284 -9.15 9.96 -31.49
N GLY A 285 -8.86 10.08 -32.80
CA GLY A 285 -7.49 10.26 -33.32
C GLY A 285 -6.48 9.20 -32.86
N GLU A 286 -5.42 9.62 -32.15
CA GLU A 286 -4.40 8.72 -31.60
C GLU A 286 -4.91 7.78 -30.49
N ALA A 287 -6.09 8.04 -29.91
CA ALA A 287 -6.72 7.11 -28.97
C ALA A 287 -7.41 5.91 -29.66
N GLN A 288 -7.54 5.89 -30.99
CA GLN A 288 -8.16 4.77 -31.71
C GLN A 288 -7.33 3.49 -31.59
N TYR A 289 -8.02 2.38 -31.33
CA TYR A 289 -7.38 1.08 -31.11
C TYR A 289 -6.97 0.43 -32.44
N GLN A 290 -5.69 0.05 -32.57
CA GLN A 290 -5.22 -0.77 -33.70
C GLN A 290 -5.69 -2.22 -33.51
N CYS A 291 -6.76 -2.61 -34.22
CA CYS A 291 -7.37 -3.92 -34.04
C CYS A 291 -6.55 -5.05 -34.68
N GLN A 292 -6.17 -6.04 -33.87
CA GLN A 292 -5.40 -7.20 -34.32
C GLN A 292 -6.10 -8.07 -35.37
N ARG A 293 -7.45 -8.05 -35.44
CA ARG A 293 -8.23 -8.76 -36.47
C ARG A 293 -8.54 -7.89 -37.69
N CYS A 294 -8.98 -6.64 -37.51
CA CYS A 294 -9.29 -5.74 -38.63
C CYS A 294 -8.04 -5.13 -39.29
N LYS A 295 -6.86 -5.23 -38.65
CA LYS A 295 -5.57 -4.66 -39.10
C LYS A 295 -5.56 -3.14 -39.32
N GLN A 296 -6.52 -2.42 -38.76
CA GLN A 296 -6.68 -0.96 -38.88
C GLN A 296 -7.02 -0.30 -37.54
N LYS A 297 -6.86 1.02 -37.44
CA LYS A 297 -7.36 1.83 -36.33
C LYS A 297 -8.90 1.80 -36.35
N VAL A 298 -9.51 1.50 -35.21
CA VAL A 298 -10.97 1.38 -35.05
C VAL A 298 -11.45 2.01 -33.75
N ARG A 299 -12.75 2.35 -33.72
CA ARG A 299 -13.44 2.62 -32.45
C ARG A 299 -13.50 1.35 -31.61
N ALA A 300 -13.14 1.46 -30.34
CA ALA A 300 -13.19 0.36 -29.38
C ALA A 300 -13.78 0.81 -28.04
N LEU A 301 -14.28 -0.15 -27.26
CA LEU A 301 -14.61 0.03 -25.86
C LEU A 301 -13.48 -0.55 -25.02
N LYS A 302 -12.89 0.25 -24.14
CA LYS A 302 -11.96 -0.23 -23.11
C LYS A 302 -12.67 -0.29 -21.77
N GLN A 303 -12.36 -1.31 -20.96
CA GLN A 303 -12.93 -1.48 -19.63
C GLN A 303 -11.92 -2.16 -18.72
N LEU A 304 -11.75 -1.62 -17.52
CA LEU A 304 -11.01 -2.26 -16.44
C LEU A 304 -12.01 -2.97 -15.51
N THR A 305 -11.69 -4.17 -15.04
CA THR A 305 -12.55 -4.96 -14.14
C THR A 305 -11.69 -5.79 -13.19
N VAL A 306 -12.19 -6.11 -12.00
CA VAL A 306 -11.51 -7.09 -11.14
C VAL A 306 -11.72 -8.49 -11.75
N HIS A 307 -10.68 -9.30 -11.85
CA HIS A 307 -10.74 -10.66 -12.40
C HIS A 307 -10.50 -11.71 -11.31
N LYS A 308 -9.49 -11.49 -10.47
CA LYS A 308 -9.32 -12.21 -9.21
C LYS A 308 -9.38 -11.17 -8.09
N ALA A 309 -10.30 -11.34 -7.15
CA ALA A 309 -10.35 -10.49 -5.96
C ALA A 309 -9.30 -10.97 -4.93
N PRO A 310 -8.64 -10.07 -4.18
CA PRO A 310 -7.69 -10.43 -3.14
C PRO A 310 -8.41 -10.93 -1.88
N TYR A 311 -7.73 -11.60 -0.96
CA TYR A 311 -8.34 -11.94 0.34
C TYR A 311 -8.51 -10.68 1.22
N VAL A 312 -7.53 -9.77 1.21
CA VAL A 312 -7.63 -8.43 1.81
C VAL A 312 -7.61 -7.39 0.71
N LEU A 313 -8.71 -6.66 0.55
CA LEU A 313 -8.82 -5.60 -0.45
C LEU A 313 -8.34 -4.25 0.09
N THR A 314 -7.16 -3.83 -0.36
CA THR A 314 -6.64 -2.48 -0.07
C THR A 314 -7.25 -1.45 -1.03
N ILE A 315 -7.95 -0.45 -0.50
CA ILE A 315 -8.45 0.69 -1.29
C ILE A 315 -7.66 1.96 -0.96
N HIS A 316 -7.05 2.56 -1.97
CA HIS A 316 -6.48 3.90 -1.88
C HIS A 316 -7.41 4.92 -2.55
N LEU A 317 -7.78 5.97 -1.80
CA LEU A 317 -8.53 7.10 -2.34
C LEU A 317 -7.53 8.19 -2.76
N LYS A 318 -7.39 8.45 -4.06
CA LYS A 318 -6.46 9.46 -4.60
C LYS A 318 -6.85 10.88 -4.20
N ARG A 319 -6.43 11.30 -3.00
CA ARG A 319 -6.70 12.65 -2.45
C ARG A 319 -5.66 13.68 -2.89
N PHE A 320 -4.49 13.24 -3.32
CA PHE A 320 -3.45 14.07 -3.92
C PHE A 320 -3.36 13.68 -5.41
N GLY A 321 -3.41 14.66 -6.32
CA GLY A 321 -3.57 14.36 -7.74
C GLY A 321 -3.12 15.48 -8.67
N SER A 322 -2.87 15.10 -9.93
CA SER A 322 -2.27 15.95 -10.97
C SER A 322 -3.13 17.12 -11.42
N HIS A 323 -4.44 17.13 -11.15
CA HIS A 323 -5.34 18.23 -11.52
C HIS A 323 -4.91 19.58 -10.92
N LYS A 324 -4.37 19.58 -9.70
CA LYS A 324 -3.80 20.76 -9.02
C LYS A 324 -2.67 20.29 -8.09
N LEU A 325 -1.43 20.52 -8.51
CA LEU A 325 -0.23 20.10 -7.79
C LEU A 325 -0.27 20.57 -6.32
N GLY A 326 -0.13 19.64 -5.39
CA GLY A 326 -0.14 19.93 -3.94
C GLY A 326 -1.51 20.18 -3.31
N GLN A 327 -2.62 20.24 -4.06
CA GLN A 327 -3.95 20.37 -3.45
C GLN A 327 -4.49 19.01 -3.00
N LYS A 328 -4.93 18.94 -1.75
CA LYS A 328 -5.66 17.81 -1.18
C LYS A 328 -7.16 17.89 -1.49
N ILE A 329 -7.77 16.76 -1.83
CA ILE A 329 -9.22 16.60 -1.89
C ILE A 329 -9.74 16.27 -0.48
N ASP A 330 -10.25 17.28 0.21
CA ASP A 330 -10.79 17.16 1.58
C ASP A 330 -12.27 16.73 1.66
N LYS A 331 -12.95 16.58 0.52
CA LYS A 331 -14.36 16.17 0.51
C LYS A 331 -14.58 14.81 1.18
N LYS A 332 -15.71 14.66 1.88
CA LYS A 332 -16.17 13.36 2.40
C LYS A 332 -16.38 12.39 1.25
N VAL A 333 -15.91 11.15 1.43
CA VAL A 333 -16.23 10.02 0.56
C VAL A 333 -16.92 9.00 1.46
N GLN A 334 -18.16 8.66 1.16
CA GLN A 334 -18.95 7.69 1.93
C GLN A 334 -18.47 6.27 1.64
N PHE A 335 -18.33 5.45 2.66
CA PHE A 335 -18.10 4.02 2.56
C PHE A 335 -18.87 3.34 3.68
N GLU A 336 -19.49 2.20 3.37
CA GLU A 336 -20.27 1.41 4.32
C GLU A 336 -19.35 0.43 5.08
N PRO A 337 -19.80 -0.14 6.21
CA PRO A 337 -19.07 -1.19 6.92
C PRO A 337 -18.89 -2.50 6.13
N THR A 338 -19.62 -2.66 5.01
CA THR A 338 -19.51 -3.82 4.12
C THR A 338 -19.53 -3.36 2.66
N LEU A 339 -18.64 -3.93 1.84
CA LEU A 339 -18.52 -3.64 0.41
C LEU A 339 -18.76 -4.91 -0.42
N ASP A 340 -19.84 -4.94 -1.20
CA ASP A 340 -20.03 -5.96 -2.24
C ASP A 340 -19.21 -5.58 -3.50
N LEU A 341 -18.19 -6.38 -3.82
CA LEU A 341 -17.34 -6.19 -4.99
C LEU A 341 -17.95 -6.79 -6.27
N LYS A 342 -19.02 -7.59 -6.18
CA LYS A 342 -19.64 -8.31 -7.31
C LYS A 342 -20.05 -7.45 -8.52
N PRO A 343 -20.48 -6.18 -8.38
CA PRO A 343 -20.73 -5.30 -9.53
C PRO A 343 -19.48 -4.91 -10.34
N PHE A 344 -18.28 -5.12 -9.76
CA PHE A 344 -17.00 -4.63 -10.28
C PHE A 344 -16.07 -5.76 -10.76
N VAL A 345 -16.45 -7.03 -10.54
CA VAL A 345 -15.72 -8.21 -11.03
C VAL A 345 -16.10 -8.58 -12.47
N SER A 346 -15.37 -9.52 -13.06
CA SER A 346 -15.54 -9.97 -14.44
C SER A 346 -15.79 -11.47 -14.54
N GLY A 347 -16.92 -11.83 -15.16
CA GLY A 347 -17.36 -13.22 -15.31
C GLY A 347 -18.21 -13.70 -14.13
N PRO A 348 -18.65 -14.97 -14.14
CA PRO A 348 -19.19 -15.61 -12.95
C PRO A 348 -18.10 -15.72 -11.90
N TYR A 349 -18.43 -15.39 -10.65
CA TYR A 349 -17.56 -15.52 -9.50
C TYR A 349 -18.31 -16.34 -8.44
N GLU A 350 -17.71 -17.44 -7.98
CA GLU A 350 -18.39 -18.45 -7.16
C GLU A 350 -18.18 -18.27 -5.65
N GLY A 351 -17.25 -17.39 -5.24
CA GLY A 351 -17.06 -17.00 -3.84
C GLY A 351 -17.90 -15.80 -3.41
N ASP A 352 -18.02 -15.60 -2.09
CA ASP A 352 -18.51 -14.33 -1.56
C ASP A 352 -17.49 -13.21 -1.89
N LEU A 353 -18.03 -12.03 -2.22
CA LEU A 353 -17.30 -10.84 -2.63
C LEU A 353 -17.60 -9.65 -1.72
N LYS A 354 -18.18 -9.91 -0.56
CA LYS A 354 -18.36 -8.96 0.53
C LYS A 354 -17.07 -8.86 1.34
N TYR A 355 -16.59 -7.63 1.50
CA TYR A 355 -15.51 -7.22 2.40
C TYR A 355 -16.08 -6.40 3.56
#